data_AF-A0A940RGS8-F1
#
_entry.id   AF-A0A940RGS8-F1
#
_cell.length_a   1.000
_cell.length_b   1.000
_cell.length_c   1.000
_cell.angle_alpha   90.00
_cell.angle_beta   90.00
_cell.angle_gamma   90.00
#
_symmetry.space_group_name_H-M   'P 1'
#
loop_
_entity.id
_entity.type
_entity.pdbx_description
1 polymer ?
#
loop_
_entity_poly.entity_id
_entity_poly.type
_entity_poly.pdbx_seq_one_letter_code
_entity_poly.pdbx_strand_id
1 'polypeptide(L)'
;MKFALKRLTISDLGFFEVHFDKANVSGQKGLNLNRRVFIDRLYPDLPELLAKRDWAMPVALELNGPGASFRTLQLSRKITKKSSRNYRLNGELVANPKEDTARFAELTVGDIALLGFDGAGAPSRVSFFAVAASNPDDLALYEALSAVTGSSMSAIEADRLAELIAVAPESHPVHDLFIERTLVDDLEQAAQGDAEATGRLLARPGERRVSAEQLAAARRRAEEIGADGELIVRAYFDQGVPGVETAVWSSSENAISAWDFKITAGGDVVLVEVKATRSPHEAPFHISLAELQAAAHAPRYHLYRVSELDDDGGVLRIAEGVPPVAISILTALDALPKGVRPDGFSLDPALFQWSDPVDLAWPDAEET
;
A
#
# COMPACT_ATOMS: atom_id res chain seq x y z
N MET A 1 4.97 2.99 6.99
CA MET A 1 5.02 2.37 8.32
C MET A 1 6.48 2.13 8.71
N LYS A 2 6.80 2.12 10.01
CA LYS A 2 8.13 1.80 10.56
C LYS A 2 8.02 0.58 11.46
N PHE A 3 9.00 -0.31 11.47
CA PHE A 3 8.87 -1.60 12.17
C PHE A 3 9.91 -1.82 13.25
N ALA A 4 9.52 -2.54 14.29
CA ALA A 4 10.42 -3.03 15.31
C ALA A 4 10.00 -4.38 15.88
N LEU A 5 11.00 -5.17 16.25
CA LEU A 5 10.84 -6.43 16.96
C LEU A 5 11.23 -6.23 18.40
N LYS A 6 10.40 -6.66 19.34
CA LYS A 6 10.66 -6.52 20.78
C LYS A 6 10.56 -7.87 21.47
N ARG A 7 11.64 -8.24 22.15
CA ARG A 7 11.65 -9.39 23.06
C ARG A 7 10.93 -8.99 24.35
N LEU A 8 9.88 -9.72 24.70
CA LEU A 8 9.04 -9.45 25.85
C LEU A 8 9.81 -9.81 27.14
N THR A 9 10.00 -8.81 27.99
CA THR A 9 10.53 -8.99 29.34
C THR A 9 9.38 -9.25 30.32
N ILE A 10 9.71 -9.67 31.55
CA ILE A 10 8.71 -9.81 32.62
C ILE A 10 7.92 -8.51 32.85
N SER A 11 8.57 -7.35 32.69
CA SER A 11 7.92 -6.04 32.84
C SER A 11 6.96 -5.71 31.70
N ASP A 12 7.23 -6.23 30.50
CA ASP A 12 6.39 -6.05 29.32
C ASP A 12 5.15 -6.94 29.38
N LEU A 13 5.27 -8.16 29.93
CA LEU A 13 4.12 -9.05 30.15
C LEU A 13 3.07 -8.44 31.08
N GLY A 14 3.48 -7.57 32.01
CA GLY A 14 2.56 -6.78 32.85
C GLY A 14 1.64 -5.82 32.07
N PHE A 15 1.80 -5.71 30.75
CA PHE A 15 0.83 -5.05 29.87
C PHE A 15 -0.50 -5.82 29.76
N PHE A 16 -0.45 -7.14 29.93
CA PHE A 16 -1.62 -8.03 29.88
C PHE A 16 -2.11 -8.34 31.29
N GLU A 17 -3.43 -8.26 31.51
CA GLU A 17 -4.05 -8.43 32.83
C GLU A 17 -3.72 -9.78 33.47
N VAL A 18 -3.80 -10.85 32.70
CA VAL A 18 -3.52 -12.24 33.15
C VAL A 18 -2.11 -12.44 33.72
N HIS A 19 -1.15 -11.62 33.30
CA HIS A 19 0.24 -11.67 33.75
C HIS A 19 0.54 -10.63 34.82
N PHE A 20 -0.16 -9.50 34.81
CA PHE A 20 0.02 -8.42 35.79
C PHE A 20 -0.19 -8.92 37.23
N ASP A 21 -1.25 -9.70 37.45
CA ASP A 21 -1.59 -10.22 38.78
C ASP A 21 -0.59 -11.28 39.28
N LYS A 22 0.00 -12.05 38.35
CA LYS A 22 0.93 -13.15 38.68
C LYS A 22 2.35 -12.67 38.92
N ALA A 23 2.79 -11.66 38.17
CA ALA A 23 4.21 -11.38 38.04
C ALA A 23 4.78 -10.54 39.20
N ASN A 24 3.94 -10.06 40.13
CA ASN A 24 4.35 -9.16 41.23
C ASN A 24 5.22 -7.98 40.72
N VAL A 25 5.05 -7.62 39.44
CA VAL A 25 5.87 -6.64 38.74
C VAL A 25 5.45 -5.29 39.26
N SER A 26 6.44 -4.52 39.73
CA SER A 26 6.29 -3.21 40.34
C SER A 26 5.42 -2.25 39.49
N GLY A 27 4.11 -2.24 39.70
CA GLY A 27 3.14 -1.23 39.23
C GLY A 27 3.18 -0.82 37.74
N GLN A 28 3.94 -1.51 36.89
CA GLN A 28 4.25 -1.05 35.55
C GLN A 28 3.25 -1.62 34.55
N LYS A 29 2.26 -0.80 34.20
CA LYS A 29 1.18 -1.10 33.24
C LYS A 29 1.52 -0.60 31.83
N GLY A 30 2.56 -1.15 31.20
CA GLY A 30 2.95 -0.67 29.88
C GLY A 30 4.16 -1.35 29.27
N LEU A 31 4.17 -1.39 27.94
CA LEU A 31 5.26 -1.93 27.13
C LEU A 31 6.40 -0.93 27.03
N ASN A 32 7.63 -1.33 27.38
CA ASN A 32 8.80 -0.45 27.25
C ASN A 32 9.28 -0.37 25.79
N LEU A 33 9.34 0.83 25.25
CA LEU A 33 9.93 1.12 23.95
C LEU A 33 11.38 1.57 24.14
N ASN A 34 12.32 0.82 23.55
CA ASN A 34 13.75 1.12 23.67
C ASN A 34 14.05 2.45 22.98
N ARG A 35 14.60 3.42 23.72
CA ARG A 35 14.90 4.76 23.18
C ARG A 35 15.77 4.72 21.92
N ARG A 36 16.81 3.87 21.89
CA ARG A 36 17.74 3.80 20.75
C ARG A 36 17.10 3.30 19.47
N VAL A 37 16.02 2.54 19.59
CA VAL A 37 15.25 2.08 18.43
C VAL A 37 14.14 3.08 18.15
N PHE A 38 13.26 3.28 19.12
CA PHE A 38 12.02 4.01 18.91
C PHE A 38 12.24 5.51 18.63
N ILE A 39 13.18 6.16 19.32
CA ILE A 39 13.51 7.57 19.05
C ILE A 39 14.64 7.66 18.06
N ASP A 40 15.81 7.14 18.42
CA ASP A 40 17.02 7.46 17.67
C ASP A 40 17.02 6.90 16.23
N ARG A 41 16.18 5.89 15.93
CA ARG A 41 16.02 5.35 14.57
C ARG A 41 14.66 5.64 13.94
N LEU A 42 13.56 5.37 14.66
CA LEU A 42 12.22 5.43 14.04
C LEU A 42 11.62 6.84 14.06
N TYR A 43 11.80 7.58 15.15
CA TYR A 43 11.15 8.88 15.34
C TYR A 43 12.08 9.89 16.01
N PRO A 44 13.12 10.38 15.31
CA PRO A 44 14.14 11.26 15.88
C PRO A 44 13.56 12.61 16.35
N ASP A 45 12.52 13.10 15.70
CA ASP A 45 11.90 14.41 15.99
C ASP A 45 10.84 14.35 17.11
N LEU A 46 10.43 13.14 17.51
CA LEU A 46 9.37 12.93 18.48
C LEU A 46 9.62 13.56 19.86
N PRO A 47 10.86 13.63 20.40
CA PRO A 47 11.12 14.32 21.66
C PRO A 47 10.69 15.79 21.65
N GLU A 48 10.90 16.50 20.54
CA GLU A 48 10.50 17.90 20.42
C GLU A 48 8.97 18.03 20.35
N LEU A 49 8.32 17.15 19.58
CA LEU A 49 6.86 17.10 19.48
C LEU A 49 6.19 16.78 20.82
N LEU A 50 6.75 15.85 21.58
CA LEU A 50 6.24 15.45 22.89
C LEU A 50 6.47 16.50 23.98
N ALA A 51 7.57 17.27 23.91
CA ALA A 51 7.81 18.37 24.84
C ALA A 51 6.68 19.43 24.79
N LYS A 52 6.05 19.60 23.61
CA LYS A 52 4.90 20.49 23.40
C LYS A 52 3.56 19.88 23.89
N ARG A 53 3.54 18.60 24.29
CA ARG A 53 2.33 17.83 24.62
C ARG A 53 2.41 17.12 25.98
N ASP A 54 3.10 17.71 26.95
CA ASP A 54 3.29 17.15 28.30
C ASP A 54 3.79 15.68 28.30
N TRP A 55 4.67 15.37 27.35
CA TRP A 55 5.29 14.04 27.19
C TRP A 55 4.30 12.88 27.05
N ALA A 56 3.10 13.13 26.54
CA ALA A 56 2.08 12.14 26.26
C ALA A 56 1.50 12.33 24.86
N MET A 57 1.32 11.23 24.13
CA MET A 57 0.72 11.26 22.80
C MET A 57 -0.24 10.08 22.64
N PRO A 58 -1.52 10.34 22.29
CA PRO A 58 -2.46 9.27 22.03
C PRO A 58 -2.09 8.51 20.76
N VAL A 59 -2.33 7.20 20.77
CA VAL A 59 -2.16 6.32 19.62
C VAL A 59 -3.31 5.30 19.60
N ALA A 60 -3.79 4.97 18.40
CA ALA A 60 -4.62 3.79 18.20
C ALA A 60 -3.72 2.55 18.26
N LEU A 61 -4.12 1.52 19.00
CA LEU A 61 -3.41 0.25 19.10
C LEU A 61 -4.29 -0.87 18.54
N GLU A 62 -3.79 -1.55 17.52
CA GLU A 62 -4.35 -2.78 17.00
C GLU A 62 -3.54 -3.95 17.55
N LEU A 63 -4.18 -4.86 18.28
CA LEU A 63 -3.50 -5.96 18.94
C LEU A 63 -3.99 -7.32 18.41
N ASN A 64 -3.05 -8.09 17.88
CA ASN A 64 -3.24 -9.39 17.25
C ASN A 64 -2.39 -10.47 17.94
N GLY A 65 -2.81 -11.73 17.77
CA GLY A 65 -2.15 -12.90 18.34
C GLY A 65 -2.34 -13.07 19.85
N PRO A 66 -1.59 -14.00 20.48
CA PRO A 66 -0.76 -15.02 19.80
C PRO A 66 -1.61 -15.99 18.94
N GLY A 67 -0.98 -16.63 17.94
CA GLY A 67 -1.61 -17.58 17.03
C GLY A 67 -2.42 -16.99 15.87
N ALA A 68 -2.94 -17.89 15.01
CA ALA A 68 -3.59 -17.51 13.75
C ALA A 68 -5.08 -17.10 13.89
N SER A 69 -5.75 -17.40 15.01
CA SER A 69 -7.21 -17.50 15.04
C SER A 69 -7.93 -16.54 16.00
N PHE A 70 -7.56 -15.25 16.05
CA PHE A 70 -8.26 -14.31 16.94
C PHE A 70 -8.52 -12.93 16.35
N ARG A 71 -9.69 -12.38 16.70
CA ARG A 71 -10.12 -11.02 16.36
C ARG A 71 -9.11 -9.97 16.83
N THR A 72 -8.78 -9.02 15.97
CA THR A 72 -7.98 -7.84 16.33
C THR A 72 -8.65 -7.05 17.46
N LEU A 73 -7.93 -6.77 18.53
CA LEU A 73 -8.38 -5.86 19.59
C LEU A 73 -8.00 -4.43 19.22
N GLN A 74 -8.99 -3.55 19.24
CA GLN A 74 -8.82 -2.13 18.93
C GLN A 74 -8.86 -1.35 20.24
N LEU A 75 -7.76 -0.67 20.57
CA LEU A 75 -7.54 -0.03 21.86
C LEU A 75 -7.03 1.40 21.69
N SER A 76 -7.45 2.31 22.56
CA SER A 76 -6.82 3.64 22.65
C SER A 76 -5.71 3.62 23.70
N ARG A 77 -4.50 4.01 23.31
CA ARG A 77 -3.31 4.01 24.17
C ARG A 77 -2.58 5.34 24.07
N LYS A 78 -1.54 5.49 24.89
CA LYS A 78 -0.65 6.65 24.81
C LYS A 78 0.80 6.25 24.91
N ILE A 79 1.64 6.89 24.10
CA ILE A 79 3.08 6.82 24.26
C ILE A 79 3.50 7.93 25.22
N THR A 80 4.21 7.55 26.28
CA THR A 80 4.60 8.48 27.36
C THR A 80 6.08 8.37 27.71
N LYS A 81 6.65 9.47 28.19
CA LYS A 81 7.98 9.52 28.81
C LYS A 81 7.88 9.93 30.28
N LYS A 82 7.34 9.06 31.14
CA LYS A 82 7.28 9.30 32.59
C LYS A 82 8.66 9.07 33.21
N SER A 83 9.36 10.14 33.62
CA SER A 83 10.58 10.26 34.47
C SER A 83 11.73 9.24 34.30
N SER A 84 11.57 8.29 33.39
CA SER A 84 12.43 7.16 33.13
C SER A 84 13.15 7.38 31.81
N ARG A 85 14.25 6.65 31.61
CA ARG A 85 15.10 6.78 30.42
C ARG A 85 14.39 6.32 29.13
N ASN A 86 13.29 5.58 29.24
CA ASN A 86 12.62 4.90 28.13
C ASN A 86 11.20 5.43 27.90
N TYR A 87 10.74 5.30 26.66
CA TYR A 87 9.36 5.57 26.26
C TYR A 87 8.50 4.35 26.57
N ARG A 88 7.21 4.55 26.80
CA ARG A 88 6.29 3.46 27.13
C ARG A 88 4.99 3.61 26.36
N LEU A 89 4.56 2.53 25.72
CA LEU A 89 3.17 2.36 25.28
C LEU A 89 2.35 2.00 26.51
N ASN A 90 1.52 2.93 26.94
CA ASN A 90 0.87 2.95 28.25
C ASN A 90 -0.65 3.06 28.09
N GLY A 91 -1.39 2.64 29.12
CA GLY A 91 -2.84 2.66 29.15
C GLY A 91 -3.40 1.70 30.19
N GLU A 92 -4.64 1.29 29.99
CA GLU A 92 -5.26 0.21 30.76
C GLU A 92 -4.63 -1.14 30.44
N LEU A 93 -4.70 -2.07 31.39
CA LEU A 93 -4.30 -3.45 31.17
C LEU A 93 -5.10 -4.04 30.00
N VAL A 94 -4.44 -4.86 29.19
CA VAL A 94 -5.13 -5.61 28.15
C VAL A 94 -5.75 -6.85 28.78
N ALA A 95 -7.06 -6.84 28.92
CA ALA A 95 -7.84 -8.00 29.33
C ALA A 95 -7.92 -9.02 28.19
N ASN A 96 -8.06 -10.29 28.56
CA ASN A 96 -8.44 -11.32 27.59
C ASN A 96 -9.88 -11.04 27.08
N PRO A 97 -10.17 -11.29 25.79
CA PRO A 97 -11.54 -11.23 25.27
C PRO A 97 -12.49 -12.13 26.07
N LYS A 98 -13.78 -11.80 26.12
CA LYS A 98 -14.76 -12.63 26.85
C LYS A 98 -14.92 -14.01 26.22
N GLU A 99 -14.76 -14.06 24.90
CA GLU A 99 -14.89 -15.24 24.06
C GLU A 99 -13.65 -16.14 24.12
N ASP A 100 -12.51 -15.60 24.55
CA ASP A 100 -11.27 -16.33 24.75
C ASP A 100 -10.53 -15.79 25.98
N THR A 101 -10.86 -16.39 27.12
CA THR A 101 -10.32 -15.98 28.43
C THR A 101 -8.88 -16.40 28.65
N ALA A 102 -8.27 -17.16 27.73
CA ALA A 102 -6.89 -17.64 27.82
C ALA A 102 -5.94 -17.02 26.79
N ARG A 103 -6.44 -16.19 25.86
CA ARG A 103 -5.69 -15.62 24.72
C ARG A 103 -4.23 -15.24 25.02
N PHE A 104 -3.98 -14.38 26.00
CA PHE A 104 -2.63 -13.90 26.30
C PHE A 104 -1.92 -14.72 27.38
N ALA A 105 -2.56 -15.76 27.94
CA ALA A 105 -2.05 -16.51 29.08
C ALA A 105 -0.80 -17.34 28.74
N GLU A 106 -0.64 -17.73 27.48
CA GLU A 106 0.52 -18.50 27.00
C GLU A 106 1.78 -17.66 26.76
N LEU A 107 1.66 -16.32 26.73
CA LEU A 107 2.83 -15.46 26.54
C LEU A 107 3.80 -15.59 27.72
N THR A 108 5.07 -15.76 27.41
CA THR A 108 6.16 -15.93 28.36
C THR A 108 7.31 -14.96 28.10
N VAL A 109 8.26 -14.91 29.03
CA VAL A 109 9.45 -14.07 28.89
C VAL A 109 10.30 -14.62 27.75
N GLY A 110 10.64 -13.78 26.78
CA GLY A 110 11.41 -14.18 25.61
C GLY A 110 10.60 -14.23 24.31
N ASP A 111 9.27 -14.31 24.41
CA ASP A 111 8.36 -14.18 23.26
C ASP A 111 8.50 -12.81 22.58
N ILE A 112 7.96 -12.68 21.37
CA ILE A 112 8.21 -11.52 20.52
C ILE A 112 6.93 -10.73 20.34
N ALA A 113 7.06 -9.40 20.46
CA ALA A 113 6.10 -8.45 19.94
C ALA A 113 6.67 -7.83 18.66
N LEU A 114 6.00 -8.07 17.53
CA LEU A 114 6.24 -7.33 16.30
C LEU A 114 5.37 -6.08 16.33
N LEU A 115 6.01 -4.92 16.17
CA LEU A 115 5.39 -3.61 16.21
C LEU A 115 5.51 -2.91 14.85
N GLY A 116 4.38 -2.54 14.25
CA GLY A 116 4.29 -1.61 13.14
C GLY A 116 3.81 -0.24 13.62
N PHE A 117 4.48 0.84 13.21
CA PHE A 117 4.15 2.21 13.59
C PHE A 117 3.78 3.04 12.37
N ASP A 118 2.58 3.61 12.35
CA ASP A 118 2.13 4.51 11.30
C ASP A 118 2.21 5.96 11.72
N GLY A 119 2.53 6.83 10.76
CA GLY A 119 2.71 8.26 10.93
C GLY A 119 4.15 8.69 10.61
N ALA A 120 4.28 9.79 9.87
CA ALA A 120 5.55 10.26 9.34
C ALA A 120 6.47 10.81 10.46
N GLY A 121 6.05 11.90 11.13
CA GLY A 121 6.83 12.54 12.20
C GLY A 121 6.57 11.96 13.60
N ALA A 122 5.40 11.38 13.82
CA ALA A 122 5.04 10.76 15.10
C ALA A 122 4.03 9.63 14.86
N PRO A 123 4.06 8.55 15.67
CA PRO A 123 3.10 7.47 15.53
C PRO A 123 1.69 7.93 15.90
N SER A 124 0.73 7.68 15.02
CA SER A 124 -0.71 7.85 15.24
C SER A 124 -1.41 6.52 15.49
N ARG A 125 -0.88 5.43 14.92
CA ARG A 125 -1.35 4.06 15.10
C ARG A 125 -0.18 3.09 15.31
N VAL A 126 -0.42 2.06 16.11
CA VAL A 126 0.52 0.97 16.39
C VAL A 126 -0.17 -0.36 16.13
N SER A 127 0.38 -1.17 15.24
CA SER A 127 -0.02 -2.56 15.04
C SER A 127 0.90 -3.45 15.86
N PHE A 128 0.33 -4.27 16.73
CA PHE A 128 1.05 -5.16 17.64
C PHE A 128 0.64 -6.60 17.33
N PHE A 129 1.63 -7.45 17.04
CA PHE A 129 1.45 -8.89 16.90
C PHE A 129 2.24 -9.58 17.99
N ALA A 130 1.52 -10.23 18.91
CA ALA A 130 2.12 -11.13 19.88
C ALA A 130 2.46 -12.44 19.17
N VAL A 131 3.69 -12.91 19.30
CA VAL A 131 4.20 -14.15 18.68
C VAL A 131 4.78 -15.01 19.79
N ALA A 132 4.09 -16.10 20.12
CA ALA A 132 4.41 -16.99 21.24
C ALA A 132 5.20 -18.21 20.76
N ALA A 133 6.36 -18.48 21.37
CA ALA A 133 7.19 -19.63 21.00
C ALA A 133 6.52 -20.99 21.23
N SER A 134 5.57 -21.06 22.15
CA SER A 134 4.81 -22.27 22.47
C SER A 134 3.59 -22.50 21.57
N ASN A 135 3.16 -21.49 20.81
CA ASN A 135 1.98 -21.59 19.96
C ASN A 135 2.39 -22.23 18.62
N PRO A 136 1.75 -23.34 18.19
CA PRO A 136 2.12 -24.01 16.94
C PRO A 136 1.99 -23.15 15.69
N ASP A 137 1.02 -22.23 15.65
CA ASP A 137 0.80 -21.33 14.51
C ASP A 137 1.88 -20.25 14.42
N ASP A 138 2.47 -19.89 15.56
CA ASP A 138 3.49 -18.86 15.67
C ASP A 138 4.91 -19.43 15.54
N LEU A 139 5.13 -20.73 15.72
CA LEU A 139 6.46 -21.32 15.94
C LEU A 139 7.47 -20.97 14.84
N ALA A 140 7.11 -21.16 13.57
CA ALA A 140 7.99 -20.85 12.44
C ALA A 140 8.33 -19.36 12.36
N LEU A 141 7.31 -18.50 12.59
CA LEU A 141 7.49 -17.06 12.62
C LEU A 141 8.37 -16.63 13.81
N TYR A 142 8.15 -17.20 14.99
CA TYR A 142 8.95 -16.95 16.18
C TYR A 142 10.43 -17.27 15.93
N GLU A 143 10.74 -18.43 15.35
CA GLU A 143 12.13 -18.81 15.04
C GLU A 143 12.80 -17.80 14.08
N ALA A 144 12.09 -17.43 13.01
CA ALA A 144 12.57 -16.46 12.02
C ALA A 144 12.81 -15.07 12.64
N LEU A 145 11.85 -14.56 13.42
CA LEU A 145 11.96 -13.26 14.08
C LEU A 145 13.00 -13.27 15.21
N SER A 146 13.10 -14.35 15.99
CA SER A 146 14.01 -14.45 17.13
C SER A 146 15.47 -14.40 16.71
N ALA A 147 15.80 -14.94 15.52
CA ALA A 147 17.15 -14.90 14.96
C ALA A 147 17.67 -13.47 14.71
N VAL A 148 16.77 -12.51 14.47
CA VAL A 148 17.12 -11.10 14.21
C VAL A 148 16.72 -10.16 15.36
N THR A 149 15.88 -10.63 16.29
CA THR A 149 15.47 -9.87 17.47
C THR A 149 16.59 -9.86 18.49
N GLY A 150 17.13 -8.67 18.77
CA GLY A 150 18.17 -8.47 19.77
C GLY A 150 17.69 -8.78 21.20
N SER A 151 18.52 -8.42 22.19
CA SER A 151 18.23 -8.69 23.60
C SER A 151 17.02 -7.93 24.18
N SER A 152 16.55 -6.88 23.49
CA SER A 152 15.42 -6.06 23.97
C SER A 152 14.50 -5.64 22.83
N MET A 153 14.98 -4.79 21.92
CA MET A 153 14.22 -4.30 20.79
C MET A 153 15.17 -3.98 19.65
N SER A 154 14.78 -4.28 18.42
CA SER A 154 15.52 -4.01 17.19
C SER A 154 14.61 -3.34 16.17
N ALA A 155 15.12 -2.36 15.41
CA ALA A 155 14.45 -1.90 14.18
C ALA A 155 14.63 -2.95 13.08
N ILE A 156 13.68 -3.05 12.17
CA ILE A 156 13.76 -3.91 11.00
C ILE A 156 13.17 -3.19 9.78
N GLU A 157 13.80 -3.36 8.63
CA GLU A 157 13.33 -2.80 7.36
C GLU A 157 12.13 -3.58 6.83
N ALA A 158 11.28 -2.91 6.06
CA ALA A 158 10.02 -3.44 5.53
C ALA A 158 10.24 -4.74 4.73
N ASP A 159 11.15 -4.72 3.75
CA ASP A 159 11.40 -5.85 2.85
C ASP A 159 11.94 -7.06 3.61
N ARG A 160 12.90 -6.83 4.53
CA ARG A 160 13.45 -7.89 5.37
C ARG A 160 12.39 -8.48 6.30
N LEU A 161 11.47 -7.66 6.81
CA LEU A 161 10.38 -8.15 7.64
C LEU A 161 9.38 -8.97 6.82
N ALA A 162 9.06 -8.55 5.58
CA ALA A 162 8.19 -9.31 4.69
C ALA A 162 8.75 -10.72 4.40
N GLU A 163 10.06 -10.84 4.14
CA GLU A 163 10.74 -12.13 3.98
C GLU A 163 10.59 -13.04 5.21
N LEU A 164 10.71 -12.48 6.41
CA LEU A 164 10.59 -13.24 7.66
C LEU A 164 9.16 -13.64 7.98
N ILE A 165 8.17 -12.86 7.54
CA ILE A 165 6.75 -13.15 7.74
C ILE A 165 6.26 -14.25 6.80
N ALA A 166 6.88 -14.40 5.62
CA ALA A 166 6.49 -15.39 4.62
C ALA A 166 6.55 -16.86 5.11
N VAL A 167 7.24 -17.15 6.23
CA VAL A 167 7.26 -18.49 6.84
C VAL A 167 6.06 -18.77 7.75
N ALA A 168 5.30 -17.75 8.13
CA ALA A 168 4.09 -17.91 8.92
C ALA A 168 2.98 -18.57 8.08
N PRO A 169 2.07 -19.35 8.69
CA PRO A 169 0.90 -19.88 7.99
C PRO A 169 0.15 -18.77 7.24
N GLU A 170 -0.41 -19.08 6.05
CA GLU A 170 -1.16 -18.09 5.24
C GLU A 170 -2.32 -17.45 6.01
N SER A 171 -2.91 -18.17 6.97
CA SER A 171 -3.98 -17.68 7.84
C SER A 171 -3.51 -16.82 9.00
N HIS A 172 -2.20 -16.67 9.23
CA HIS A 172 -1.67 -15.92 10.36
C HIS A 172 -1.92 -14.41 10.15
N PRO A 173 -2.45 -13.68 11.16
CA PRO A 173 -2.79 -12.27 11.00
C PRO A 173 -1.58 -11.35 10.75
N VAL A 174 -0.35 -11.84 10.88
CA VAL A 174 0.86 -11.02 10.71
C VAL A 174 1.00 -10.52 9.27
N HIS A 175 0.44 -11.27 8.31
CA HIS A 175 0.38 -10.85 6.91
C HIS A 175 -0.36 -9.52 6.75
N ASP A 176 -1.26 -9.17 7.70
CA ASP A 176 -2.02 -7.91 7.69
C ASP A 176 -1.13 -6.66 7.75
N LEU A 177 0.11 -6.76 8.27
CA LEU A 177 1.06 -5.65 8.34
C LEU A 177 1.41 -5.07 6.97
N PHE A 178 1.46 -5.92 5.96
CA PHE A 178 1.80 -5.56 4.58
C PHE A 178 0.57 -5.54 3.69
N ILE A 179 -0.56 -6.06 4.19
CA ILE A 179 -1.84 -6.02 3.49
C ILE A 179 -2.30 -4.58 3.28
N GLU A 180 -2.05 -3.59 4.14
CA GLU A 180 -2.53 -2.22 3.84
C GLU A 180 -1.91 -1.61 2.58
N ARG A 181 -0.63 -1.87 2.29
CA ARG A 181 0.00 -1.40 1.03
C ARG A 181 -0.55 -2.15 -0.16
N THR A 182 -0.51 -3.47 -0.13
CA THR A 182 -1.05 -4.31 -1.21
C THR A 182 -2.56 -4.15 -1.36
N LEU A 183 -3.31 -3.79 -0.31
CA LEU A 183 -4.72 -3.42 -0.37
C LEU A 183 -4.91 -2.11 -1.12
N VAL A 184 -4.10 -1.09 -0.82
CA VAL A 184 -4.20 0.19 -1.54
C VAL A 184 -3.87 -0.03 -3.01
N ASP A 185 -2.81 -0.77 -3.31
CA ASP A 185 -2.39 -1.07 -4.68
C ASP A 185 -3.45 -1.93 -5.41
N ASP A 186 -3.93 -3.02 -4.78
CA ASP A 186 -5.00 -3.86 -5.35
C ASP A 186 -6.31 -3.08 -5.50
N LEU A 187 -6.64 -2.17 -4.58
CA LEU A 187 -7.82 -1.33 -4.67
C LEU A 187 -7.70 -0.32 -5.82
N GLU A 188 -6.54 0.28 -6.00
CA GLU A 188 -6.28 1.22 -7.09
C GLU A 188 -6.31 0.49 -8.44
N GLN A 189 -5.64 -0.66 -8.55
CA GLN A 189 -5.67 -1.51 -9.75
C GLN A 189 -7.09 -2.03 -10.05
N ALA A 190 -7.81 -2.53 -9.05
CA ALA A 190 -9.19 -2.97 -9.22
C ALA A 190 -10.13 -1.80 -9.56
N ALA A 191 -9.88 -0.60 -9.03
CA ALA A 191 -10.62 0.59 -9.40
C ALA A 191 -10.39 1.01 -10.85
N GLN A 192 -9.17 0.77 -11.36
CA GLN A 192 -8.83 0.91 -12.78
C GLN A 192 -9.34 -0.26 -13.63
N GLY A 193 -9.99 -1.28 -13.07
CA GLY A 193 -10.58 -2.38 -13.83
C GLY A 193 -9.65 -3.58 -14.02
N ASP A 194 -8.62 -3.74 -13.18
CA ASP A 194 -7.81 -4.97 -13.11
C ASP A 194 -8.61 -6.13 -12.48
N ALA A 195 -8.88 -7.15 -13.30
CA ALA A 195 -9.60 -8.35 -12.89
C ALA A 195 -8.80 -9.23 -11.91
N GLU A 196 -7.46 -9.30 -12.04
CA GLU A 196 -6.62 -10.06 -11.13
C GLU A 196 -6.56 -9.40 -9.76
N ALA A 197 -6.40 -8.07 -9.71
CA ALA A 197 -6.48 -7.31 -8.46
C ALA A 197 -7.83 -7.50 -7.78
N THR A 198 -8.92 -7.46 -8.55
CA THR A 198 -10.27 -7.77 -8.05
C THR A 198 -10.35 -9.20 -7.49
N GLY A 199 -9.76 -10.17 -8.19
CA GLY A 199 -9.67 -11.55 -7.73
C GLY A 199 -8.89 -11.69 -6.41
N ARG A 200 -7.76 -10.99 -6.28
CA ARG A 200 -6.97 -10.94 -5.04
C ARG A 200 -7.76 -10.31 -3.90
N LEU A 201 -8.50 -9.23 -4.14
CA LEU A 201 -9.38 -8.60 -3.14
C LEU A 201 -10.50 -9.55 -2.67
N LEU A 202 -11.09 -10.34 -3.59
CA LEU A 202 -12.16 -11.30 -3.28
C LEU A 202 -11.67 -12.55 -2.57
N ALA A 203 -10.44 -13.00 -2.86
CA ALA A 203 -9.84 -14.19 -2.28
C ALA A 203 -9.29 -13.97 -0.85
N ARG A 204 -9.32 -12.74 -0.34
CA ARG A 204 -8.75 -12.39 0.97
C ARG A 204 -9.45 -13.12 2.13
N PRO A 205 -8.69 -13.80 3.01
CA PRO A 205 -9.26 -14.45 4.20
C PRO A 205 -9.80 -13.45 5.23
N GLY A 206 -10.92 -13.79 5.87
CA GLY A 206 -11.44 -13.08 7.05
C GLY A 206 -12.65 -12.14 6.82
N GLU A 207 -13.20 -11.59 7.89
CA GLU A 207 -14.38 -10.71 7.89
C GLU A 207 -14.12 -9.29 7.31
N ARG A 208 -12.90 -8.98 6.86
CA ARG A 208 -12.53 -7.65 6.34
C ARG A 208 -12.83 -7.55 4.85
N ARG A 209 -14.12 -7.44 4.54
CA ARG A 209 -14.59 -7.01 3.21
C ARG A 209 -14.13 -5.56 2.96
N VAL A 210 -13.67 -5.29 1.74
CA VAL A 210 -13.46 -3.92 1.25
C VAL A 210 -14.76 -3.15 1.47
N SER A 211 -14.71 -2.05 2.23
CA SER A 211 -15.89 -1.21 2.43
C SER A 211 -16.21 -0.45 1.14
N ALA A 212 -17.48 -0.10 0.95
CA ALA A 212 -17.89 0.75 -0.17
C ALA A 212 -17.14 2.10 -0.18
N GLU A 213 -16.82 2.63 1.00
CA GLU A 213 -16.06 3.86 1.15
C GLU A 213 -14.59 3.70 0.70
N GLN A 214 -13.95 2.59 1.05
CA GLN A 214 -12.58 2.28 0.62
C GLN A 214 -12.50 2.15 -0.90
N LEU A 215 -13.45 1.43 -1.51
CA LEU A 215 -13.53 1.29 -2.97
C LEU A 215 -13.80 2.64 -3.65
N ALA A 216 -14.72 3.46 -3.10
CA ALA A 216 -15.00 4.79 -3.63
C ALA A 216 -13.78 5.71 -3.52
N ALA A 217 -13.03 5.64 -2.41
CA ALA A 217 -11.79 6.39 -2.26
C ALA A 217 -10.70 5.93 -3.25
N ALA A 218 -10.60 4.63 -3.51
CA ALA A 218 -9.67 4.10 -4.50
C ALA A 218 -10.03 4.52 -5.92
N ARG A 219 -11.31 4.57 -6.28
CA ARG A 219 -11.77 5.11 -7.57
C ARG A 219 -11.40 6.57 -7.75
N ARG A 220 -11.63 7.42 -6.74
CA ARG A 220 -11.21 8.83 -6.80
C ARG A 220 -9.70 8.96 -7.01
N ARG A 221 -8.90 8.18 -6.29
CA ARG A 221 -7.44 8.18 -6.49
C ARG A 221 -7.04 7.70 -7.89
N ALA A 222 -7.70 6.67 -8.42
CA ALA A 222 -7.44 6.19 -9.77
C ALA A 222 -7.80 7.26 -10.84
N GLU A 223 -8.89 8.00 -10.63
CA GLU A 223 -9.29 9.14 -11.47
C GLU A 223 -8.28 10.28 -11.38
N GLU A 224 -7.83 10.62 -10.16
CA GLU A 224 -6.78 11.62 -9.91
C GLU A 224 -5.48 11.24 -10.62
N ILE A 225 -5.02 9.99 -10.48
CA ILE A 225 -3.81 9.47 -11.18
C ILE A 225 -3.96 9.57 -12.71
N GLY A 226 -5.15 9.28 -13.24
CA GLY A 226 -5.42 9.42 -14.67
C GLY A 226 -5.28 10.87 -15.14
N ALA A 227 -5.94 11.80 -14.44
CA ALA A 227 -5.88 13.23 -14.72
C ALA A 227 -4.46 13.80 -14.58
N ASP A 228 -3.74 13.40 -13.54
CA ASP A 228 -2.33 13.74 -13.28
C ASP A 228 -1.43 13.26 -14.43
N GLY A 229 -1.68 12.04 -14.92
CA GLY A 229 -1.02 11.48 -16.10
C GLY A 229 -1.25 12.29 -17.37
N GLU A 230 -2.49 12.68 -17.64
CA GLU A 230 -2.81 13.54 -18.79
C GLU A 230 -2.15 14.92 -18.64
N LEU A 231 -2.15 15.49 -17.44
CA LEU A 231 -1.56 16.79 -17.15
C LEU A 231 -0.04 16.80 -17.38
N ILE A 232 0.68 15.79 -16.89
CA ILE A 232 2.13 15.72 -17.07
C ILE A 232 2.51 15.44 -18.54
N VAL A 233 1.68 14.70 -19.29
CA VAL A 233 1.85 14.54 -20.75
C VAL A 233 1.56 15.84 -21.50
N ARG A 234 0.59 16.64 -21.03
CA ARG A 234 0.36 17.98 -21.57
C ARG A 234 1.60 18.86 -21.41
N ALA A 235 2.17 18.91 -20.20
CA ALA A 235 3.39 19.66 -19.92
C ALA A 235 4.56 19.18 -20.80
N TYR A 236 4.69 17.87 -21.01
CA TYR A 236 5.65 17.29 -21.94
C TYR A 236 5.48 17.81 -23.38
N PHE A 237 4.24 17.92 -23.88
CA PHE A 237 3.98 18.52 -25.19
C PHE A 237 4.30 20.03 -25.24
N ASP A 238 3.99 20.77 -24.18
CA ASP A 238 4.24 22.22 -24.11
C ASP A 238 5.74 22.57 -24.09
N GLN A 239 6.60 21.66 -23.62
CA GLN A 239 8.06 21.80 -23.70
C GLN A 239 8.63 21.64 -25.12
N GLY A 240 7.80 21.23 -26.10
CA GLY A 240 8.19 21.07 -27.49
C GLY A 240 8.84 19.71 -27.77
N VAL A 241 8.02 18.70 -28.04
CA VAL A 241 8.48 17.35 -28.39
C VAL A 241 8.99 17.33 -29.84
N PRO A 242 10.23 16.88 -30.10
CA PRO A 242 10.76 16.78 -31.46
C PRO A 242 9.85 15.96 -32.38
N GLY A 243 9.49 16.53 -33.53
CA GLY A 243 8.62 15.87 -34.51
C GLY A 243 7.12 16.03 -34.27
N VAL A 244 6.70 16.64 -33.15
CA VAL A 244 5.31 17.02 -32.89
C VAL A 244 5.12 18.49 -33.23
N GLU A 245 4.24 18.76 -34.20
CA GLU A 245 3.95 20.11 -34.70
C GLU A 245 2.87 20.80 -33.85
N THR A 246 1.84 20.06 -33.44
CA THR A 246 0.73 20.56 -32.62
C THR A 246 0.22 19.46 -31.70
N ALA A 247 -0.21 19.80 -30.49
CA ALA A 247 -0.89 18.89 -29.58
C ALA A 247 -2.15 19.54 -28.96
N VAL A 248 -3.30 18.88 -29.13
CA VAL A 248 -4.60 19.31 -28.60
C VAL A 248 -5.10 18.29 -27.59
N TRP A 249 -5.39 18.74 -26.37
CA TRP A 249 -5.94 17.92 -25.29
C TRP A 249 -7.45 17.72 -25.49
N SER A 250 -7.80 16.67 -26.22
CA SER A 250 -9.17 16.38 -26.67
C SER A 250 -10.11 15.97 -25.53
N SER A 251 -9.64 15.17 -24.56
CA SER A 251 -10.46 14.73 -23.42
C SER A 251 -10.89 15.90 -22.52
N SER A 252 -10.05 16.94 -22.38
CA SER A 252 -10.39 18.16 -21.63
C SER A 252 -11.56 18.96 -22.25
N GLU A 253 -11.73 18.90 -23.57
CA GLU A 253 -12.82 19.56 -24.29
C GLU A 253 -14.07 18.66 -24.41
N ASN A 254 -13.87 17.34 -24.43
CA ASN A 254 -14.92 16.35 -24.62
C ASN A 254 -14.70 15.12 -23.73
N ALA A 255 -15.42 15.05 -22.61
CA ALA A 255 -15.33 13.96 -21.64
C ALA A 255 -15.76 12.57 -22.19
N ILE A 256 -16.35 12.48 -23.38
CA ILE A 256 -16.67 11.21 -24.05
C ILE A 256 -15.70 10.89 -25.21
N SER A 257 -14.58 11.60 -25.31
CA SER A 257 -13.52 11.29 -26.26
C SER A 257 -12.96 9.89 -25.99
N ALA A 258 -12.61 9.15 -27.05
CA ALA A 258 -11.97 7.82 -26.95
C ALA A 258 -10.44 7.89 -27.10
N TRP A 259 -9.89 9.08 -26.88
CA TRP A 259 -8.48 9.43 -26.87
C TRP A 259 -8.30 10.73 -26.08
N ASP A 260 -7.15 10.88 -25.43
CA ASP A 260 -6.82 12.06 -24.63
C ASP A 260 -6.27 13.20 -25.47
N PHE A 261 -5.34 12.90 -26.39
CA PHE A 261 -4.70 13.91 -27.23
C PHE A 261 -4.84 13.62 -28.71
N LYS A 262 -4.90 14.71 -29.48
CA LYS A 262 -4.74 14.70 -30.93
C LYS A 262 -3.50 15.49 -31.27
N ILE A 263 -2.52 14.83 -31.86
CA ILE A 263 -1.26 15.47 -32.26
C ILE A 263 -1.12 15.46 -33.79
N THR A 264 -0.32 16.41 -34.29
CA THR A 264 0.12 16.42 -35.69
C THR A 264 1.62 16.18 -35.72
N ALA A 265 2.08 15.14 -36.42
CA ALA A 265 3.48 14.76 -36.47
C ALA A 265 3.89 14.33 -37.88
N GLY A 266 4.75 15.11 -38.52
CA GLY A 266 5.17 14.88 -39.90
C GLY A 266 4.03 15.08 -40.91
N GLY A 267 3.11 16.00 -40.63
CA GLY A 267 1.90 16.25 -41.41
C GLY A 267 0.75 15.25 -41.19
N ASP A 268 0.96 14.17 -40.43
CA ASP A 268 -0.08 13.20 -40.11
C ASP A 268 -0.76 13.50 -38.78
N VAL A 269 -2.05 13.20 -38.69
CA VAL A 269 -2.79 13.18 -37.43
C VAL A 269 -2.54 11.86 -36.70
N VAL A 270 -2.17 11.96 -35.43
CA VAL A 270 -2.02 10.82 -34.53
C VAL A 270 -2.94 11.02 -33.33
N LEU A 271 -3.72 9.99 -33.00
CA LEU A 271 -4.51 9.95 -31.77
C LEU A 271 -3.66 9.32 -30.66
N VAL A 272 -3.73 9.89 -29.47
CA VAL A 272 -2.91 9.48 -28.33
C VAL A 272 -3.81 9.24 -27.14
N GLU A 273 -3.63 8.10 -26.50
CA GLU A 273 -4.29 7.72 -25.25
C GLU A 273 -3.23 7.59 -24.15
N VAL A 274 -3.48 8.20 -23.01
CA VAL A 274 -2.60 8.24 -21.85
C VAL A 274 -3.11 7.25 -20.82
N LYS A 275 -2.21 6.37 -20.35
CA LYS A 275 -2.48 5.42 -19.27
C LYS A 275 -1.47 5.66 -18.16
N ALA A 276 -1.95 6.13 -17.02
CA ALA A 276 -1.12 6.48 -15.88
C ALA A 276 -1.28 5.51 -14.71
N THR A 277 -0.18 5.27 -14.01
CA THR A 277 -0.14 4.43 -12.81
C THR A 277 1.03 4.81 -11.92
N ARG A 278 0.89 4.57 -10.62
CA ARG A 278 1.99 4.63 -9.65
C ARG A 278 2.83 3.35 -9.63
N SER A 279 2.33 2.30 -10.26
CA SER A 279 3.02 1.02 -10.36
C SER A 279 4.15 1.05 -11.42
N PRO A 280 5.07 0.08 -11.40
CA PRO A 280 6.04 -0.11 -12.48
C PRO A 280 5.37 -0.29 -13.84
N HIS A 281 6.14 -0.04 -14.91
CA HIS A 281 5.65 -0.10 -16.29
C HIS A 281 4.97 -1.44 -16.63
N GLU A 282 5.51 -2.54 -16.12
CA GLU A 282 5.10 -3.92 -16.37
C GLU A 282 3.73 -4.27 -15.77
N ALA A 283 3.19 -3.45 -14.87
CA ALA A 283 1.86 -3.67 -14.35
C ALA A 283 0.82 -3.68 -15.50
N PRO A 284 -0.20 -4.54 -15.45
CA PRO A 284 -1.32 -4.48 -16.39
C PRO A 284 -2.01 -3.12 -16.39
N PHE A 285 -2.73 -2.82 -17.46
CA PHE A 285 -3.52 -1.59 -17.55
C PHE A 285 -4.84 -1.78 -18.26
N HIS A 286 -5.77 -0.90 -17.96
CA HIS A 286 -7.11 -0.99 -18.53
C HIS A 286 -7.23 -0.15 -19.80
N ILE A 287 -7.91 -0.70 -20.80
CA ILE A 287 -8.34 0.00 -22.01
C ILE A 287 -9.84 -0.27 -22.22
N SER A 288 -10.61 0.77 -22.50
CA SER A 288 -12.04 0.62 -22.76
C SER A 288 -12.28 0.03 -24.15
N LEU A 289 -13.48 -0.55 -24.36
CA LEU A 289 -13.89 -0.98 -25.70
C LEU A 289 -13.92 0.20 -26.70
N ALA A 290 -14.28 1.40 -26.23
CA ALA A 290 -14.33 2.60 -27.08
C ALA A 290 -12.93 3.02 -27.55
N GLU A 291 -11.95 3.01 -26.65
CA GLU A 291 -10.53 3.27 -26.98
C GLU A 291 -9.99 2.24 -27.98
N LEU A 292 -10.26 0.95 -27.77
CA LEU A 292 -9.85 -0.08 -28.74
C LEU A 292 -10.50 0.11 -30.11
N GLN A 293 -11.78 0.48 -30.15
CA GLN A 293 -12.46 0.81 -31.40
C GLN A 293 -11.83 2.02 -32.07
N ALA A 294 -11.51 3.08 -31.33
CA ALA A 294 -10.82 4.25 -31.86
C ALA A 294 -9.44 3.88 -32.42
N ALA A 295 -8.66 3.10 -31.67
CA ALA A 295 -7.35 2.62 -32.08
C ALA A 295 -7.40 1.76 -33.35
N ALA A 296 -8.38 0.87 -33.48
CA ALA A 296 -8.51 0.00 -34.64
C ALA A 296 -8.89 0.74 -35.94
N HIS A 297 -9.59 1.88 -35.84
CA HIS A 297 -10.03 2.67 -37.00
C HIS A 297 -9.09 3.83 -37.34
N ALA A 298 -8.23 4.23 -36.40
CA ALA A 298 -7.28 5.31 -36.61
C ALA A 298 -6.10 4.86 -37.48
N PRO A 299 -5.68 5.67 -38.48
CA PRO A 299 -4.47 5.38 -39.26
C PRO A 299 -3.21 5.32 -38.40
N ARG A 300 -3.14 6.18 -37.38
CA ARG A 300 -2.06 6.22 -36.38
C ARG A 300 -2.67 6.46 -35.00
N TYR A 301 -2.38 5.55 -34.08
CA TYR A 301 -2.81 5.60 -32.69
C TYR A 301 -1.65 5.17 -31.80
N HIS A 302 -1.30 6.00 -30.82
CA HIS A 302 -0.22 5.73 -29.88
C HIS A 302 -0.80 5.57 -28.47
N LEU A 303 -0.19 4.68 -27.69
CA LEU A 303 -0.44 4.58 -26.25
C LEU A 303 0.75 5.21 -25.51
N TYR A 304 0.46 6.20 -24.67
CA TYR A 304 1.42 6.86 -23.81
C TYR A 304 1.23 6.30 -22.41
N ARG A 305 2.22 5.58 -21.89
CA ARG A 305 2.16 4.98 -20.56
C ARG A 305 3.05 5.76 -19.61
N VAL A 306 2.44 6.39 -18.60
CA VAL A 306 3.14 7.09 -17.52
C VAL A 306 3.14 6.18 -16.30
N SER A 307 4.26 5.51 -16.04
CA SER A 307 4.44 4.64 -14.89
C SER A 307 5.19 5.34 -13.77
N GLU A 308 5.15 4.76 -12.57
CA GLU A 308 5.89 5.29 -11.40
C GLU A 308 5.56 6.76 -11.12
N LEU A 309 4.31 7.17 -11.38
CA LEU A 309 3.86 8.55 -11.17
C LEU A 309 3.81 8.90 -9.68
N ASP A 310 4.52 9.94 -9.27
CA ASP A 310 4.58 10.44 -7.91
C ASP A 310 4.68 11.97 -7.85
N ASP A 311 5.07 12.51 -6.69
CA ASP A 311 5.18 13.95 -6.46
C ASP A 311 6.37 14.59 -7.22
N ASP A 312 7.35 13.81 -7.68
CA ASP A 312 8.53 14.29 -8.41
C ASP A 312 8.32 14.20 -9.94
N GLY A 313 7.45 13.30 -10.41
CA GLY A 313 7.09 13.17 -11.81
C GLY A 313 6.68 11.75 -12.18
N GLY A 314 7.09 11.27 -13.36
CA GLY A 314 6.82 9.89 -13.78
C GLY A 314 7.64 9.48 -15.00
N VAL A 315 7.56 8.21 -15.38
CA VAL A 315 8.32 7.66 -16.51
C VAL A 315 7.39 7.37 -17.68
N LEU A 316 7.58 8.11 -18.78
CA LEU A 316 6.84 7.93 -20.03
C LEU A 316 7.49 6.86 -20.91
N ARG A 317 6.67 5.95 -21.43
CA ARG A 317 7.00 5.10 -22.60
C ARG A 317 5.88 5.16 -23.62
N ILE A 318 6.24 5.12 -24.90
CA ILE A 318 5.30 5.26 -26.02
C ILE A 318 5.24 3.95 -26.79
N ALA A 319 4.04 3.39 -26.94
CA ALA A 319 3.78 2.30 -27.87
C ALA A 319 3.21 2.85 -29.17
N GLU A 320 3.98 2.73 -30.24
CA GLU A 320 3.53 2.96 -31.60
C GLU A 320 2.93 1.67 -32.19
N GLY A 321 2.12 1.78 -33.24
CA GLY A 321 1.58 0.59 -33.90
C GLY A 321 0.53 -0.16 -33.07
N VAL A 322 -0.29 0.56 -32.30
CA VAL A 322 -1.44 0.02 -31.55
C VAL A 322 -2.54 -0.59 -32.42
N PRO A 323 -2.88 -0.07 -33.63
CA PRO A 323 -4.04 -0.55 -34.39
C PRO A 323 -4.07 -2.06 -34.69
N PRO A 324 -2.97 -2.74 -35.11
CA PRO A 324 -2.96 -4.19 -35.30
C PRO A 324 -3.37 -5.00 -34.06
N VAL A 325 -2.89 -4.59 -32.86
CA VAL A 325 -3.26 -5.23 -31.59
C VAL A 325 -4.75 -5.03 -31.32
N ALA A 326 -5.25 -3.80 -31.49
CA ALA A 326 -6.65 -3.48 -31.29
C ALA A 326 -7.58 -4.26 -32.25
N ILE A 327 -7.22 -4.36 -33.53
CA ILE A 327 -7.95 -5.17 -34.53
C ILE A 327 -7.97 -6.64 -34.12
N SER A 328 -6.84 -7.19 -33.67
CA SER A 328 -6.77 -8.58 -33.22
C SER A 328 -7.69 -8.85 -32.04
N ILE A 329 -7.70 -7.96 -31.04
CA ILE A 329 -8.59 -8.07 -29.87
C ILE A 329 -10.06 -8.00 -30.33
N LEU A 330 -10.43 -6.99 -31.11
CA LEU A 330 -11.81 -6.82 -31.60
C LEU A 330 -12.29 -8.01 -32.44
N THR A 331 -11.41 -8.58 -33.27
CA THR A 331 -11.72 -9.79 -34.07
C THR A 331 -12.00 -10.99 -33.15
N ALA A 332 -11.28 -11.14 -32.05
CA ALA A 332 -11.54 -12.20 -31.08
C ALA A 332 -12.92 -12.05 -30.40
N LEU A 333 -13.44 -10.82 -30.30
CA LEU A 333 -14.77 -10.57 -29.71
C LEU A 333 -15.92 -11.09 -30.59
N ASP A 334 -15.70 -11.27 -31.89
CA ASP A 334 -16.73 -11.83 -32.79
C ASP A 334 -17.08 -13.28 -32.45
N ALA A 335 -16.20 -13.97 -31.69
CA ALA A 335 -16.46 -15.32 -31.19
C ALA A 335 -17.33 -15.35 -29.93
N LEU A 336 -17.63 -14.20 -29.31
CA LEU A 336 -18.44 -14.15 -28.10
C LEU A 336 -19.91 -14.52 -28.38
N PRO A 337 -20.61 -15.14 -27.41
CA PRO A 337 -22.03 -15.44 -27.56
C PRO A 337 -22.85 -14.18 -27.86
N LYS A 338 -23.87 -14.33 -28.71
CA LYS A 338 -24.79 -13.22 -29.04
C LYS A 338 -25.37 -12.60 -27.77
N GLY A 339 -25.20 -11.29 -27.63
CA GLY A 339 -25.69 -10.52 -26.49
C GLY A 339 -24.66 -10.30 -25.38
N VAL A 340 -23.47 -10.90 -25.48
CA VAL A 340 -22.33 -10.60 -24.60
C VAL A 340 -21.48 -9.52 -25.24
N ARG A 341 -21.16 -8.47 -24.48
CA ARG A 341 -20.24 -7.41 -24.88
C ARG A 341 -19.36 -7.03 -23.69
N PRO A 342 -18.03 -7.10 -23.82
CA PRO A 342 -17.15 -6.51 -22.83
C PRO A 342 -17.21 -4.99 -22.91
N ASP A 343 -16.96 -4.32 -21.80
CA ASP A 343 -16.87 -2.86 -21.69
C ASP A 343 -15.42 -2.36 -21.62
N GLY A 344 -14.50 -3.20 -21.13
CA GLY A 344 -13.07 -2.93 -21.16
C GLY A 344 -12.21 -4.17 -20.96
N PHE A 345 -10.89 -3.97 -20.96
CA PHE A 345 -9.88 -5.02 -21.00
C PHE A 345 -8.69 -4.65 -20.13
N SER A 346 -8.18 -5.61 -19.37
CA SER A 346 -6.85 -5.51 -18.76
C SER A 346 -5.82 -6.06 -19.74
N LEU A 347 -4.84 -5.26 -20.12
CA LEU A 347 -3.78 -5.60 -21.07
C LEU A 347 -2.42 -5.69 -20.38
N ASP A 348 -1.64 -6.70 -20.77
CA ASP A 348 -0.23 -6.83 -20.44
C ASP A 348 0.59 -5.88 -21.34
N PRO A 349 1.45 -5.00 -20.78
CA PRO A 349 2.36 -4.16 -21.56
C PRO A 349 3.19 -4.92 -22.59
N ALA A 350 3.52 -6.20 -22.35
CA ALA A 350 4.27 -7.04 -23.28
C ALA A 350 3.58 -7.27 -24.64
N LEU A 351 2.28 -6.92 -24.77
CA LEU A 351 1.57 -6.94 -26.05
C LEU A 351 2.05 -5.85 -27.03
N PHE A 352 2.78 -4.84 -26.54
CA PHE A 352 3.21 -3.70 -27.33
C PHE A 352 4.74 -3.58 -27.37
N GLN A 353 5.25 -2.95 -28.42
CA GLN A 353 6.64 -2.52 -28.48
C GLN A 353 6.73 -1.08 -27.97
N TRP A 354 7.39 -0.90 -26.83
CA TRP A 354 7.55 0.40 -26.18
C TRP A 354 8.86 1.09 -26.57
N SER A 355 8.83 2.41 -26.59
CA SER A 355 10.03 3.25 -26.71
C SER A 355 10.96 3.12 -25.49
N ASP A 356 12.16 3.69 -25.62
CA ASP A 356 13.00 3.97 -24.46
C ASP A 356 12.26 4.89 -23.46
N PRO A 357 12.55 4.76 -22.14
CA PRO A 357 11.92 5.58 -21.12
C PRO A 357 12.32 7.05 -21.24
N VAL A 358 11.36 7.94 -20.96
CA VAL A 358 11.55 9.38 -20.85
C VAL A 358 11.07 9.82 -19.47
N ASP A 359 11.97 10.39 -18.67
CA ASP A 359 11.60 10.97 -17.38
C ASP A 359 10.79 12.24 -17.61
N LEU A 360 9.60 12.30 -17.03
CA LEU A 360 8.74 13.48 -17.00
C LEU A 360 8.84 14.12 -15.62
N ALA A 361 8.84 15.45 -15.59
CA ALA A 361 8.75 16.25 -14.37
C ALA A 361 7.48 17.10 -14.39
N TRP A 362 6.95 17.39 -13.20
CA TRP A 362 5.88 18.36 -13.05
C TRP A 362 6.33 19.75 -13.53
N PRO A 363 5.44 20.55 -14.17
CA PRO A 363 5.76 21.93 -14.49
C PRO A 363 5.99 22.72 -13.19
N ASP A 364 6.96 23.63 -13.19
CA ASP A 364 7.19 24.50 -12.04
C ASP A 364 5.92 25.31 -11.74
N ALA A 365 5.56 25.41 -10.46
CA ALA A 365 4.33 26.07 -10.00
C ALA A 365 4.20 27.56 -10.38
N GLU A 366 5.25 28.15 -10.98
CA GLU A 366 5.24 29.52 -11.50
C GLU A 366 4.72 29.63 -12.95
N GLU A 367 4.47 28.51 -13.65
CA GLU A 367 4.05 28.48 -15.06
C GLU A 367 2.57 28.07 -15.30
N THR A 368 1.79 27.80 -14.25
CA THR A 368 0.35 27.44 -14.34
C THR A 368 -0.62 28.57 -14.05
#